data_AF-I5D514-F1
#
_entry.id   AF-I5D514-F1
#
_cell.length_a   1.000
_cell.length_b   1.000
_cell.length_c   1.000
_cell.angle_alpha   90.00
_cell.angle_beta   90.00
_cell.angle_gamma   90.00
#
_symmetry.space_group_name_H-M   'P 1'
#
loop_
_entity.id
_entity.type
_entity.pdbx_description
1 polymer ?
#
loop_
_entity_poly.entity_id
_entity_poly.type
_entity_poly.pdbx_seq_one_letter_code
_entity_poly.pdbx_strand_id
1 'polypeptide(L)'
;MNKHQKKTNSQKIVSYSPLITVLFVTIFIIIPLSVVWILSAPEFGNVKITNALWIILIPFLILLISFMLNTILVLVKILNIRSFNFSLPFAFIFSLIIWLSLLPMPFWIKYIIAPIIGILIALVTNIIIGKIEDKIASKSKQK
;
A
#
# COMPACT_ATOMS: atom_id res chain seq x y z
N MET A 1 30.38 -0.46 -48.79
CA MET A 1 30.40 -1.47 -47.71
C MET A 1 29.28 -1.13 -46.72
N ASN A 2 28.09 -1.68 -46.92
CA ASN A 2 26.87 -1.32 -46.17
C ASN A 2 26.88 -1.96 -44.79
N LYS A 3 26.94 -1.12 -43.75
CA LYS A 3 26.68 -1.52 -42.36
C LYS A 3 25.18 -1.77 -42.20
N HIS A 4 24.76 -3.02 -42.31
CA HIS A 4 23.43 -3.43 -41.87
C HIS A 4 23.32 -3.22 -40.36
N GLN A 5 22.65 -2.13 -39.96
CA GLN A 5 22.18 -1.93 -38.60
C GLN A 5 21.11 -2.99 -38.32
N LYS A 6 21.49 -3.99 -37.51
CA LYS A 6 20.58 -4.98 -36.94
C LYS A 6 19.60 -4.22 -36.03
N LYS A 7 18.38 -3.96 -36.51
CA LYS A 7 17.27 -3.50 -35.66
C LYS A 7 17.04 -4.57 -34.60
N THR A 8 17.53 -4.32 -33.39
CA THR A 8 17.18 -5.09 -32.20
C THR A 8 15.68 -4.88 -31.98
N ASN A 9 14.92 -5.91 -32.35
CA ASN A 9 13.49 -5.97 -32.13
C ASN A 9 13.28 -6.01 -30.61
N SER A 10 13.00 -4.85 -29.99
CA SER A 10 12.72 -4.78 -28.57
C SER A 10 11.34 -5.40 -28.34
N GLN A 11 11.33 -6.71 -28.10
CA GLN A 11 10.16 -7.37 -27.55
C GLN A 11 9.80 -6.61 -26.26
N LYS A 12 8.66 -5.93 -26.27
CA LYS A 12 8.10 -5.29 -25.07
C LYS A 12 7.85 -6.41 -24.05
N ILE A 13 8.78 -6.57 -23.11
CA ILE A 13 8.57 -7.43 -21.95
C ILE A 13 7.46 -6.77 -21.13
N VAL A 14 6.24 -7.30 -21.24
CA VAL A 14 5.10 -6.83 -20.43
C VAL A 14 5.37 -7.25 -18.99
N SER A 15 5.70 -6.28 -18.14
CA SER A 15 5.89 -6.53 -16.71
C SER A 15 4.53 -6.51 -16.00
N TYR A 16 4.11 -7.67 -15.47
CA TYR A 16 2.90 -7.80 -14.65
C TYR A 16 3.10 -7.36 -13.19
N SER A 17 4.31 -6.90 -12.82
CA SER A 17 4.64 -6.51 -11.45
C SER A 17 3.73 -5.41 -10.86
N PRO A 18 3.35 -4.35 -11.62
CA PRO A 18 2.40 -3.35 -11.12
C PRO A 18 1.00 -3.96 -10.88
N LEU A 19 0.54 -4.84 -11.76
CA LEU A 19 -0.77 -5.49 -11.63
C LEU A 19 -0.84 -6.37 -10.38
N ILE A 20 0.19 -7.19 -10.15
CA ILE A 20 0.29 -8.05 -8.96
C ILE A 20 0.33 -7.20 -7.67
N THR A 21 1.05 -6.08 -7.71
CA THR A 21 1.10 -5.13 -6.58
C THR A 21 -0.27 -4.54 -6.27
N VAL A 22 -1.01 -4.10 -7.28
CA VAL A 22 -2.36 -3.55 -7.11
C VAL A 22 -3.31 -4.62 -6.58
N LEU A 23 -3.27 -5.83 -7.13
CA LEU A 23 -4.06 -6.96 -6.63
C LEU A 23 -3.76 -7.26 -5.16
N PHE A 24 -2.48 -7.31 -4.78
CA PHE A 24 -2.07 -7.51 -3.39
C PHE A 24 -2.64 -6.43 -2.46
N VAL A 25 -2.44 -5.15 -2.79
CA VAL A 25 -2.95 -4.03 -1.97
C VAL A 25 -4.47 -4.08 -1.88
N THR A 26 -5.15 -4.45 -2.96
CA THR A 26 -6.62 -4.52 -2.99
C THR A 26 -7.12 -5.61 -2.05
N ILE A 27 -6.58 -6.82 -2.18
CA ILE A 27 -7.05 -8.02 -1.46
C ILE A 27 -6.69 -7.97 0.03
N PHE A 28 -5.48 -7.53 0.36
CA PHE A 28 -4.97 -7.62 1.72
C PHE A 28 -5.08 -6.32 2.51
N ILE A 29 -5.30 -5.17 1.87
CA ILE A 29 -5.37 -3.88 2.57
C ILE A 29 -6.73 -3.23 2.35
N ILE A 30 -7.10 -2.92 1.11
CA ILE A 30 -8.29 -2.12 0.81
C ILE A 30 -9.56 -2.87 1.22
N ILE A 31 -9.75 -4.11 0.77
CA ILE A 31 -10.96 -4.88 1.05
C ILE A 31 -11.13 -5.11 2.56
N PRO A 32 -10.14 -5.66 3.29
CA PRO A 32 -10.28 -5.92 4.73
C PRO A 32 -10.55 -4.64 5.53
N LEU A 33 -9.82 -3.54 5.26
CA LEU A 33 -10.05 -2.28 5.96
C LEU A 33 -11.40 -1.64 5.60
N SER A 34 -11.85 -1.74 4.35
CA SER A 34 -13.18 -1.26 3.95
C SER A 34 -14.29 -2.01 4.68
N VAL A 35 -14.15 -3.32 4.87
CA VAL A 35 -15.12 -4.11 5.66
C VAL A 35 -15.16 -3.61 7.10
N VAL A 36 -14.01 -3.42 7.74
CA VAL A 36 -13.94 -2.89 9.12
C VAL A 36 -14.58 -1.52 9.19
N TRP A 37 -14.26 -0.65 8.23
CA TRP A 37 -14.79 0.70 8.16
C TRP A 37 -16.32 0.72 8.05
N ILE A 38 -16.91 -0.04 7.12
CA ILE A 38 -18.37 -0.13 6.96
C ILE A 38 -19.05 -0.64 8.24
N LEU A 39 -18.40 -1.55 8.97
CA LEU A 39 -18.95 -2.13 10.20
C LEU A 39 -18.71 -1.26 11.45
N SER A 40 -17.83 -0.26 11.41
CA SER A 40 -17.49 0.61 12.54
C SER A 40 -18.05 2.02 12.40
N ALA A 41 -18.21 2.55 11.19
CA ALA A 41 -18.59 3.94 10.98
C ALA A 41 -20.11 4.15 11.12
N PRO A 42 -20.56 5.10 11.98
CA PRO A 42 -21.99 5.40 12.16
C PRO A 42 -22.71 5.83 10.88
N GLU A 43 -21.98 6.39 9.91
CA GLU A 43 -22.56 6.92 8.68
C GLU A 43 -23.21 5.84 7.80
N PHE A 44 -22.85 4.56 7.98
CA PHE A 44 -23.33 3.45 7.16
C PHE A 44 -24.59 2.76 7.71
N GLY A 45 -25.08 3.13 8.90
CA GLY A 45 -26.28 2.57 9.52
C GLY A 45 -26.20 1.10 9.97
N ASN A 46 -25.13 0.37 9.59
CA ASN A 46 -24.91 -1.06 9.91
C ASN A 46 -23.76 -1.26 10.91
N VAL A 47 -23.70 -0.43 11.95
CA VAL A 47 -22.61 -0.49 12.95
C VAL A 47 -22.72 -1.77 13.76
N LYS A 48 -21.73 -2.65 13.59
CA LYS A 48 -21.56 -3.87 14.40
C LYS A 48 -20.39 -3.78 15.37
N ILE A 49 -19.39 -2.94 15.07
CA ILE A 49 -18.19 -2.75 15.88
C ILE A 49 -18.32 -1.41 16.61
N THR A 50 -18.74 -1.45 17.87
CA THR A 50 -19.00 -0.24 18.68
C THR A 50 -17.90 0.04 19.70
N ASN A 51 -17.15 -0.98 20.11
CA ASN A 51 -16.12 -0.85 21.11
C ASN A 51 -14.84 -0.25 20.49
N ALA A 52 -14.43 0.90 21.01
CA ALA A 52 -13.28 1.67 20.55
C ALA A 52 -11.98 0.84 20.48
N LEU A 53 -11.78 -0.11 21.40
CA LEU A 53 -10.61 -1.00 21.40
C LEU A 53 -10.54 -1.81 20.10
N TRP A 54 -11.66 -2.36 19.65
CA TRP A 54 -11.73 -3.16 18.42
C TRP A 54 -11.60 -2.31 17.16
N ILE A 55 -12.11 -1.08 17.19
CA ILE A 55 -11.96 -0.10 16.09
C ILE A 55 -10.48 0.27 15.88
N ILE A 56 -9.67 0.28 16.94
CA ILE A 56 -8.22 0.54 16.85
C ILE A 56 -7.45 -0.74 16.49
N LEU A 57 -7.76 -1.85 17.18
CA LEU A 57 -6.97 -3.07 17.14
C LEU A 57 -7.13 -3.85 15.83
N ILE A 58 -8.35 -3.90 15.25
CA ILE A 58 -8.58 -4.66 14.01
C ILE A 58 -7.81 -4.06 12.82
N PRO A 59 -7.89 -2.75 12.53
CA PRO A 59 -7.06 -2.14 11.49
C PRO A 59 -5.57 -2.38 11.72
N PHE A 60 -5.10 -2.25 12.96
CA PHE A 60 -3.70 -2.50 13.30
C PHE A 60 -3.26 -3.93 12.98
N LEU A 61 -4.06 -4.94 13.34
CA LEU A 61 -3.79 -6.33 13.00
C LEU A 61 -3.78 -6.58 11.49
N ILE A 62 -4.72 -5.99 10.75
CA ILE A 62 -4.74 -6.07 9.29
C ILE A 62 -3.45 -5.48 8.71
N LEU A 63 -3.04 -4.30 9.17
CA LEU A 63 -1.79 -3.67 8.71
C LEU A 63 -0.56 -4.53 8.99
N LEU A 64 -0.48 -5.08 10.21
CA LEU A 64 0.63 -5.94 10.60
C LEU A 64 0.72 -7.17 9.69
N ILE A 65 -0.39 -7.90 9.52
CA ILE A 65 -0.44 -9.09 8.67
C ILE A 65 -0.11 -8.73 7.23
N SER A 66 -0.67 -7.65 6.69
CA SER A 66 -0.46 -7.25 5.31
C SER A 66 0.97 -6.78 5.05
N PHE A 67 1.62 -6.08 5.98
CA PHE A 67 3.04 -5.74 5.82
C PHE A 67 3.97 -6.95 6.01
N MET A 68 3.63 -7.89 6.90
CA MET A 68 4.36 -9.15 6.99
C MET A 68 4.26 -9.94 5.69
N LEU A 69 3.06 -10.08 5.13
CA LEU A 69 2.84 -10.75 3.84
C LEU A 69 3.55 -10.03 2.69
N ASN A 70 3.49 -8.69 2.63
CA ASN A 70 4.20 -7.94 1.60
C ASN A 70 5.70 -8.18 1.68
N THR A 71 6.27 -8.11 2.89
CA THR A 71 7.69 -8.38 3.12
C THR A 71 8.07 -9.79 2.66
N ILE A 72 7.29 -10.81 3.02
CA ILE A 72 7.52 -12.19 2.60
C ILE A 72 7.47 -12.28 1.07
N LEU A 73 6.44 -11.76 0.42
CA LEU A 73 6.28 -11.81 -1.04
C LEU A 73 7.40 -11.06 -1.79
N VAL A 74 7.95 -10.00 -1.20
CA VAL A 74 9.15 -9.32 -1.72
C VAL A 74 10.39 -10.21 -1.58
N LEU A 75 10.56 -10.91 -0.46
CA LEU A 75 11.66 -11.85 -0.25
C LEU A 75 11.61 -13.04 -1.22
N VAL A 76 10.41 -13.57 -1.53
CA VAL A 76 10.23 -14.64 -2.55
C VAL A 76 10.20 -14.08 -3.99
N LYS A 77 10.46 -12.78 -4.19
CA LYS A 77 10.49 -12.10 -5.50
C LYS A 77 9.17 -12.16 -6.29
N ILE A 78 8.05 -12.40 -5.62
CA ILE A 78 6.70 -12.33 -6.21
C ILE A 78 6.30 -10.85 -6.36
N LEU A 79 6.61 -10.05 -5.34
CA LEU A 79 6.44 -8.59 -5.36
C LEU A 79 7.78 -7.88 -5.48
N ASN A 80 7.74 -6.67 -6.05
CA ASN A 80 8.89 -5.76 -6.06
C ASN A 80 8.90 -4.95 -4.75
N ILE A 81 10.08 -4.53 -4.27
CA ILE A 81 10.22 -3.62 -3.12
C ILE A 81 9.42 -2.33 -3.29
N ARG A 82 9.20 -1.90 -4.54
CA ARG A 82 8.34 -0.74 -4.86
C ARG A 82 6.86 -0.93 -4.49
N SER A 83 6.43 -2.15 -4.16
CA SER A 83 5.08 -2.40 -3.64
C SER A 83 4.80 -1.63 -2.36
N PHE A 84 5.82 -1.37 -1.53
CA PHE A 84 5.70 -0.59 -0.32
C PHE A 84 5.25 0.85 -0.58
N ASN A 85 5.61 1.43 -1.73
CA ASN A 85 5.17 2.78 -2.13
C ASN A 85 3.65 2.88 -2.33
N PHE A 86 2.96 1.75 -2.51
CA PHE A 86 1.50 1.70 -2.60
C PHE A 86 0.90 1.15 -1.31
N SER A 87 1.44 0.07 -0.75
CA SER A 87 0.84 -0.59 0.41
C SER A 87 0.82 0.32 1.64
N LEU A 88 1.90 1.07 1.90
CA LEU A 88 1.99 1.95 3.07
C LEU A 88 0.98 3.11 3.00
N PRO A 89 0.94 3.93 1.93
CA PRO A 89 -0.02 5.04 1.86
C PRO A 89 -1.47 4.57 1.96
N PHE A 90 -1.86 3.52 1.23
CA PHE A 90 -3.24 3.01 1.29
C PHE A 90 -3.59 2.44 2.67
N ALA A 91 -2.67 1.70 3.29
CA ALA A 91 -2.84 1.22 4.66
C ALA A 91 -3.15 2.35 5.63
N PHE A 92 -2.38 3.43 5.58
CA PHE A 92 -2.56 4.57 6.46
C PHE A 92 -3.80 5.38 6.13
N ILE A 93 -4.13 5.61 4.85
CA ILE A 93 -5.37 6.32 4.46
C ILE A 93 -6.59 5.62 5.07
N PHE A 94 -6.73 4.31 4.81
CA PHE A 94 -7.90 3.57 5.28
C PHE A 94 -7.94 3.44 6.80
N SER A 95 -6.81 3.16 7.44
CA SER A 95 -6.75 3.06 8.91
C SER A 95 -7.06 4.39 9.58
N LEU A 96 -6.60 5.50 9.00
CA LEU A 96 -6.85 6.84 9.54
C LEU A 96 -8.31 7.23 9.38
N ILE A 97 -8.98 6.89 8.26
CA ILE A 97 -10.43 7.06 8.13
C ILE A 97 -11.18 6.31 9.24
N ILE A 98 -10.77 5.07 9.52
CA ILE A 98 -11.37 4.25 10.59
C ILE A 98 -11.12 4.88 11.96
N TRP A 99 -9.90 5.29 12.27
CA TRP A 99 -9.59 5.89 13.58
C TRP A 99 -10.25 7.25 13.76
N LEU A 100 -10.32 8.08 12.72
CA LEU A 100 -11.06 9.34 12.75
C LEU A 100 -12.56 9.14 12.94
N SER A 101 -13.11 7.94 12.71
CA SER A 101 -14.51 7.64 13.05
C SER A 101 -14.79 7.66 14.55
N LEU A 102 -13.76 7.53 15.40
CA LEU A 102 -13.87 7.66 16.86
C LEU A 102 -14.02 9.11 17.31
N LEU A 103 -13.68 10.07 16.46
CA LEU A 103 -13.81 11.48 16.76
C LEU A 103 -15.12 12.01 16.18
N PRO A 104 -15.88 12.84 16.93
CA PRO A 104 -17.09 13.47 16.44
C PRO A 104 -16.72 14.58 15.45
N MET A 105 -16.44 14.19 14.21
CA MET A 105 -16.14 15.10 13.12
C MET A 105 -17.00 14.79 11.90
N PRO A 106 -17.40 15.83 11.14
CA PRO A 106 -18.11 15.66 9.87
C PRO A 106 -17.41 14.69 8.91
N PHE A 107 -18.19 13.87 8.22
CA PHE A 107 -17.69 12.79 7.35
C PHE A 107 -16.65 13.30 6.34
N TRP A 108 -16.95 14.36 5.58
CA TRP A 108 -16.11 14.98 4.55
C TRP A 108 -14.70 15.38 5.03
N ILE A 109 -14.54 15.84 6.28
CA ILE A 109 -13.24 16.24 6.84
C ILE A 109 -12.30 15.03 6.91
N LYS A 110 -12.82 13.85 7.26
CA LYS A 110 -12.04 12.60 7.33
C LYS A 110 -11.40 12.26 5.96
N TYR A 111 -12.14 12.48 4.87
CA TYR A 111 -11.68 12.22 3.50
C TYR A 111 -10.79 13.32 2.92
N ILE A 112 -10.62 14.44 3.61
CA ILE A 112 -9.61 15.44 3.27
C ILE A 112 -8.32 15.13 4.02
N ILE A 113 -8.42 14.91 5.33
CA ILE A 113 -7.26 14.65 6.20
C ILE A 113 -6.55 13.36 5.78
N ALA A 114 -7.28 12.26 5.55
CA ALA A 114 -6.66 10.98 5.27
C ALA A 114 -5.83 10.95 3.97
N PRO A 115 -6.32 11.46 2.81
CA PRO A 115 -5.49 11.56 1.62
C PRO A 115 -4.30 12.50 1.76
N ILE A 116 -4.43 13.64 2.46
CA ILE A 116 -3.30 14.55 2.71
C ILE A 116 -2.19 13.81 3.46
N ILE A 117 -2.54 13.13 4.56
CA ILE A 117 -1.59 12.32 5.33
C ILE A 117 -1.04 11.17 4.48
N GLY A 118 -1.89 10.52 3.68
CA GLY A 118 -1.49 9.47 2.74
C GLY A 118 -0.43 9.94 1.74
N ILE A 119 -0.58 11.14 1.17
CA ILE A 119 0.41 11.74 0.26
C ILE A 119 1.73 11.99 0.99
N LEU A 120 1.69 12.54 2.20
CA LEU A 120 2.91 12.76 3.00
C LEU A 120 3.63 11.43 3.27
N ILE A 121 2.90 10.38 3.63
CA ILE A 121 3.44 9.04 3.85
C ILE A 121 3.97 8.44 2.56
N ALA A 122 3.32 8.67 1.42
CA ALA A 122 3.81 8.21 0.12
C ALA A 122 5.15 8.84 -0.23
N LEU A 123 5.31 10.14 0.01
CA LEU A 123 6.58 10.84 -0.21
C LEU A 123 7.70 10.27 0.66
N VAL A 124 7.44 10.10 1.96
CA VAL A 124 8.42 9.53 2.91
C VAL A 124 8.77 8.10 2.52
N THR A 125 7.77 7.28 2.20
CA THR A 125 7.96 5.88 1.80
C THR A 125 8.79 5.79 0.53
N ASN A 126 8.50 6.61 -0.48
CA ASN A 126 9.23 6.61 -1.73
C ASN A 126 10.72 6.97 -1.53
N ILE A 127 11.03 7.93 -0.64
CA ILE A 127 12.41 8.26 -0.29
C ILE A 127 13.12 7.08 0.39
N ILE A 128 12.46 6.42 1.35
CA ILE A 128 13.04 5.29 2.08
C ILE A 128 13.28 4.10 1.13
N ILE A 129 12.28 3.74 0.34
CA ILE A 129 12.37 2.62 -0.60
C ILE A 129 13.40 2.91 -1.69
N GLY A 130 13.46 4.14 -2.20
CA GLY A 130 14.49 4.56 -3.16
C GLY A 130 15.91 4.34 -2.61
N LYS A 131 16.16 4.77 -1.36
CA LYS A 131 17.46 4.53 -0.69
C LYS A 131 17.77 3.04 -0.51
N ILE A 132 16.76 2.22 -0.22
CA ILE A 132 16.94 0.76 -0.09
C ILE A 132 17.26 0.14 -1.45
N GLU A 133 16.56 0.53 -2.50
CA GLU A 133 16.77 0.06 -3.87
C GLU A 133 18.20 0.40 -4.36
N ASP A 134 18.68 1.63 -4.13
CA ASP A 134 20.03 2.06 -4.46
C ASP A 134 21.11 1.26 -3.72
N LYS A 135 20.86 0.94 -2.44
CA LYS A 135 21.78 0.13 -1.63
C LYS A 135 21.84 -1.33 -2.11
N ILE A 136 20.73 -1.88 -2.59
CA ILE A 136 20.68 -3.22 -3.18
C ILE A 136 21.43 -3.23 -4.51
N ALA A 137 21.22 -2.22 -5.36
CA ALA A 137 21.86 -2.10 -6.67
C ALA A 137 23.39 -1.93 -6.56
N SER A 138 23.87 -1.13 -5.61
CA SER A 138 25.31 -0.93 -5.39
C SER A 138 26.02 -2.21 -4.90
N LYS A 139 25.39 -2.99 -4.01
CA LYS A 139 25.91 -4.31 -3.59
C LYS A 139 25.96 -5.33 -4.73
N SER A 140 24.99 -5.30 -5.65
CA SER A 140 24.96 -6.22 -6.79
C SER A 140 26.07 -5.95 -7.82
N LYS A 141 26.62 -4.73 -7.87
CA LYS A 141 27.73 -4.38 -8.78
C LYS A 141 29.12 -4.72 -8.22
N GLN A 142 29.21 -5.05 -6.93
CA GLN A 142 30.46 -5.42 -6.25
C GLN A 142 30.70 -6.95 -6.20
N LYS A 143 29.71 -7.75 -6.61
CA LYS A 143 29.87 -9.20 -6.85
C LYS A 143 30.08 -9.43 -8.34
#